data_AF-A0A6J4PLY5-F1
#
_entry.id   AF-A0A6J4PLY5-F1
#
_cell.length_a   1.000
_cell.length_b   1.000
_cell.length_c   1.000
_cell.angle_alpha   90.00
_cell.angle_beta   90.00
_cell.angle_gamma   90.00
#
_symmetry.space_group_name_H-M   'P 1'
#
loop_
_entity.id
_entity.type
_entity.pdbx_description
1 polymer ?
#
loop_
_entity_poly.entity_id
_entity_poly.type
_entity_poly.pdbx_seq_one_letter_code
_entity_poly.pdbx_strand_id
1 'polypeptide(L)' 'MDLGSAVLSAETVLEMLSEEDRGRVRLVDAPFVEGAFSAGVSASAGSDADECVEAAEEARTEPKMH' A
#
# COMPACT_ATOMS: atom_id res chain seq x y z
N MET A 1 4.49 5.82 17.02
CA MET A 1 4.32 7.16 16.42
C MET A 1 4.58 7.04 14.92
N ASP A 2 4.04 7.96 14.13
CA ASP A 2 4.35 8.23 12.71
C ASP A 2 3.50 7.59 11.59
N LEU A 3 2.90 6.40 11.76
CA LEU A 3 2.11 5.82 10.65
C LEU A 3 0.80 6.60 10.38
N GLY A 4 0.12 7.07 11.43
CA GLY A 4 -1.12 7.85 11.26
C GLY A 4 -0.89 9.21 10.57
N SER A 5 0.20 9.92 10.90
CA SER A 5 0.55 11.17 10.21
C SER A 5 1.06 10.94 8.78
N ALA A 6 1.70 9.80 8.51
CA ALA A 6 2.12 9.42 7.16
C ALA A 6 0.91 9.15 6.26
N VAL A 7 -0.12 8.46 6.77
CA VAL A 7 -1.38 8.22 6.02
C VAL A 7 -2.06 9.55 5.68
N LEU A 8 -2.27 10.43 6.67
CA LEU A 8 -2.87 11.75 6.43
C LEU A 8 -2.08 12.59 5.41
N SER A 9 -0.74 12.52 5.48
CA SER A 9 0.13 13.19 4.51
C SER A 9 -0.04 12.60 3.11
N ALA A 10 -0.13 11.28 2.99
CA ALA A 10 -0.36 10.60 1.72
C ALA A 10 -1.73 10.95 1.12
N GLU A 11 -2.78 10.96 1.93
CA GLU A 11 -4.14 11.38 1.52
C GLU A 11 -4.13 12.83 1.02
N THR A 12 -3.47 13.75 1.75
CA THR A 12 -3.33 15.15 1.33
C THR A 12 -2.62 15.27 -0.02
N VAL A 13 -1.54 14.50 -0.25
CA VAL A 13 -0.83 14.51 -1.53
C VAL A 13 -1.72 13.96 -2.66
N LEU A 14 -2.49 12.91 -2.42
CA LEU A 14 -3.43 12.37 -3.41
C LEU A 14 -4.49 13.39 -3.84
N GLU A 15 -4.91 14.28 -2.94
CA GLU A 15 -5.80 15.41 -3.25
C GLU A 15 -5.16 16.49 -4.11
N MET A 16 -3.83 16.57 -4.12
CA MET A 16 -3.09 17.54 -4.94
C MET A 16 -2.70 17.00 -6.32
N LEU A 17 -2.83 15.69 -6.56
CA LEU A 17 -2.51 15.08 -7.86
C LEU A 17 -3.54 15.42 -8.93
N SER A 18 -3.10 15.37 -10.20
CA SER A 18 -4.00 15.39 -11.35
C SER A 18 -4.93 14.17 -11.34
N GLU A 19 -6.08 14.23 -12.02
CA GLU A 19 -6.99 13.08 -12.11
C GLU A 19 -6.32 11.85 -12.76
N GLU A 20 -5.46 12.09 -13.77
CA GLU A 20 -4.69 11.04 -14.43
C GLU A 20 -3.73 10.34 -13.46
N ASP A 21 -2.93 11.11 -12.71
CA ASP A 21 -1.96 10.55 -11.76
C ASP A 21 -2.64 9.91 -10.57
N ARG A 22 -3.75 10.49 -10.10
CA ARG A 22 -4.54 9.93 -9.00
C ARG A 22 -5.08 8.54 -9.35
N GLY A 23 -5.49 8.32 -10.60
CA GLY A 23 -5.92 6.99 -11.08
C GLY A 23 -4.82 5.93 -11.08
N ARG A 24 -3.54 6.33 -10.96
CA ARG A 24 -2.37 5.43 -10.99
C ARG A 24 -1.82 5.10 -9.60
N VAL A 25 -2.34 5.74 -8.55
CA VAL A 25 -1.84 5.56 -7.17
C VAL A 25 -2.91 4.90 -6.31
N ARG A 26 -2.49 3.92 -5.51
CA ARG A 26 -3.36 3.18 -4.58
C ARG A 26 -2.77 3.25 -3.17
N LEU A 27 -3.59 3.70 -2.22
CA LEU A 27 -3.29 3.56 -0.79
C LEU A 27 -3.74 2.17 -0.35
N VAL A 28 -2.81 1.35 0.11
CA VAL A 28 -3.07 -0.03 0.52
C VAL A 28 -2.99 -0.14 2.03
N ASP A 29 -4.02 -0.69 2.65
CA ASP A 29 -4.03 -0.93 4.09
C ASP A 29 -3.24 -2.22 4.39
N ALA A 30 -1.94 -2.10 4.64
CA ALA A 30 -1.05 -3.23 4.94
C ALA A 30 0.05 -2.85 5.96
N PRO A 31 0.67 -3.83 6.66
CA PRO A 31 1.86 -3.59 7.45
C PRO A 31 2.94 -2.99 6.56
N PHE A 32 3.52 -1.86 6.97
CA PHE A 32 4.33 -1.04 6.06
C PHE A 32 5.49 -1.81 5.43
N VAL A 33 6.22 -2.61 6.21
CA VAL A 33 7.41 -3.32 5.72
C VAL A 33 7.02 -4.58 4.97
N GLU A 34 6.21 -5.45 5.58
CA GLU A 34 5.82 -6.74 5.04
C GLU A 34 4.95 -6.58 3.79
N GLY A 35 4.00 -5.64 3.81
CA GLY A 35 3.14 -5.32 2.66
C GLY A 35 3.94 -4.73 1.50
N ALA A 36 4.82 -3.77 1.76
CA ALA A 36 5.68 -3.20 0.70
C ALA A 36 6.63 -4.26 0.11
N PHE A 37 7.14 -5.16 0.95
CA PHE A 37 7.97 -6.27 0.49
C PHE A 37 7.17 -7.23 -0.40
N SER A 38 6.00 -7.71 0.03
CA SER A 38 5.16 -8.63 -0.75
C SER A 38 4.71 -8.02 -2.08
N ALA A 39 4.24 -6.77 -2.09
CA ALA A 39 3.90 -6.06 -3.33
C ALA A 39 5.11 -5.87 -4.24
N GLY A 40 6.28 -5.52 -3.68
CA GLY A 40 7.51 -5.36 -4.45
C GLY A 40 7.97 -6.65 -5.13
N VAL A 41 7.86 -7.78 -4.42
CA VAL A 41 8.15 -9.11 -4.99
C VAL A 41 7.15 -9.45 -6.10
N SER A 42 5.85 -9.28 -5.87
CA SER A 42 4.80 -9.52 -6.87
C SER A 42 5.01 -8.66 -8.13
N ALA A 43 5.25 -7.36 -7.98
CA ALA A 43 5.57 -6.46 -9.09
C ALA A 43 6.83 -6.91 -9.86
N SER A 44 7.87 -7.34 -9.15
CA SER A 44 9.10 -7.84 -9.78
C SER A 44 8.90 -9.13 -10.58
N ALA A 45 7.88 -9.92 -10.23
CA ALA A 45 7.47 -11.12 -10.96
C ALA A 45 6.58 -10.81 -12.18
N GLY A 46 6.22 -9.55 -12.40
CA GLY A 46 5.40 -9.10 -13.53
C GLY A 46 3.90 -9.07 -13.25
N SER A 47 3.48 -9.18 -11.99
CA SER A 47 2.09 -9.03 -11.59
C SER A 47 1.57 -7.63 -11.85
N ASP A 48 0.25 -7.53 -12.06
CA ASP A 48 -0.42 -6.25 -12.22
C ASP A 48 -0.68 -5.53 -10.89
N ALA A 49 -1.25 -4.32 -10.97
CA ALA A 49 -1.49 -3.49 -9.80
C ALA A 49 -2.55 -4.06 -8.84
N ASP A 50 -3.51 -4.86 -9.33
CA ASP A 50 -4.51 -5.50 -8.47
C ASP A 50 -3.86 -6.64 -7.69
N GLU A 51 -3.10 -7.49 -8.37
CA GLU A 51 -2.35 -8.60 -7.77
C GLU A 51 -1.31 -8.11 -6.74
N CYS A 52 -0.63 -6.99 -7.01
CA CYS A 52 0.31 -6.40 -6.06
C CYS A 52 -0.38 -5.88 -4.79
N VAL A 53 -1.59 -5.34 -4.91
CA VAL A 53 -2.39 -4.89 -3.76
C VAL A 53 -2.81 -6.09 -2.92
N GLU A 54 -3.31 -7.14 -3.55
CA GLU A 54 -3.68 -8.39 -2.88
C GLU A 54 -2.49 -8.98 -2.09
N ALA A 55 -1.32 -9.07 -2.72
CA ALA A 55 -0.10 -9.55 -2.06
C ALA A 55 0.32 -8.71 -0.84
N ALA A 56 0.12 -7.39 -0.89
CA ALA A 56 0.39 -6.51 0.26
C ALA A 56 -0.63 -6.71 1.39
N GLU A 57 -1.91 -6.85 1.06
CA GLU A 57 -2.97 -7.05 2.05
C GLU A 57 -2.86 -8.41 2.76
N GLU A 58 -2.48 -9.46 2.02
CA GLU A 58 -2.20 -10.80 2.55
C GLU A 58 -1.01 -10.84 3.52
N ALA A 59 -0.10 -9.85 3.45
CA ALA A 59 1.02 -9.73 4.38
C ALA A 59 0.58 -9.44 5.83
N ARG A 60 -0.70 -9.12 6.05
CA ARG A 60 -1.34 -9.11 7.37
C ARG A 60 -1.41 -10.53 7.94
N THR A 61 -0.30 -10.98 8.51
CA THR A 61 -0.34 -12.06 9.49
C THR A 61 -1.01 -11.54 10.76
N GLU A 62 -2.05 -12.24 11.21
CA GLU A 62 -2.89 -12.08 12.41
C GLU A 62 -2.54 -10.95 13.41
N PRO A 63 -3.53 -10.23 14.00
CA PRO A 63 -3.27 -9.40 15.16
C PRO A 63 -2.58 -10.28 16.21
N LYS A 64 -1.39 -9.87 16.67
CA LYS A 64 -0.67 -10.55 17.75
C LYS A 64 -1.67 -10.74 18.90
N MET A 65 -2.14 -11.98 19.05
CA MET A 65 -3.16 -12.34 20.00
C MET A 65 -2.55 -12.35 21.41
N HIS A 66 -2.56 -11.20 22.11
CA HIS A 66 -2.87 -11.02 23.53
C HIS A 66 -2.78 -9.55 23.93
#